data_AF-A0A3M1ZF44-F1
#
_entry.id   AF-A0A3M1ZF44-F1
#
_cell.length_a   1.000
_cell.length_b   1.000
_cell.length_c   1.000
_cell.angle_alpha   90.00
_cell.angle_beta   90.00
_cell.angle_gamma   90.00
#
_symmetry.space_group_name_H-M   'P 1'
#
loop_
_entity.id
_entity.type
_entity.pdbx_description
1 polymer ?
#
loop_
_entity_poly.entity_id
_entity_poly.type
_entity_poly.pdbx_seq_one_letter_code
_entity_poly.pdbx_strand_id
1 'polypeptide(L)'
;LIVASITFVAYEGFQLVINAVGEMKNPDKNIPRAIYTAVGMAILIYVVIALGALFAIPPEEIVKNQEYALAAGAGKILGKIGTDIVILGALLATSSAISGTVFGSSRQLAVIAADGYFPQWLSRRKRNIPRNAIIVMAITASLLIVAGGLQLILEFGSITFLLVSLLMAVANHKIRAKTHSSVWLTSLAITGLSIGGVLILYYEFTHKWAQMVAIVCLYGLLSLGAWLFARKERRKAGPPR
;
A
#
# COMPACT_ATOMS: atom_id res chain seq x y z
N LEU A 1 19.06 4.03 -7.75
CA LEU A 1 18.49 2.98 -6.86
C LEU A 1 17.66 3.57 -5.73
N ILE A 2 18.19 4.50 -4.92
CA ILE A 2 17.44 5.16 -3.84
C ILE A 2 16.13 5.82 -4.32
N VAL A 3 16.16 6.59 -5.42
CA VAL A 3 14.95 7.18 -6.01
C VAL A 3 13.93 6.12 -6.40
N ALA A 4 14.37 5.04 -7.04
CA ALA A 4 13.50 3.92 -7.43
C ALA A 4 12.88 3.21 -6.21
N SER A 5 13.61 3.14 -5.10
CA SER A 5 13.12 2.61 -3.83
C SER A 5 12.06 3.53 -3.21
N ILE A 6 12.26 4.85 -3.26
CA ILE A 6 11.29 5.83 -2.73
C ILE A 6 10.02 5.89 -3.60
N THR A 7 10.14 5.75 -4.92
CA THR A 7 8.99 5.74 -5.83
C THR A 7 8.25 4.40 -5.91
N PHE A 8 8.79 3.34 -5.29
CA PHE A 8 8.22 1.99 -5.33
C PHE A 8 6.75 1.95 -4.90
N VAL A 9 6.39 2.81 -3.94
CA VAL A 9 5.05 2.97 -3.37
C VAL A 9 3.99 3.26 -4.42
N ALA A 10 4.37 3.99 -5.48
CA ALA A 10 3.44 4.31 -6.56
C ALA A 10 2.96 3.05 -7.30
N TYR A 11 3.71 1.94 -7.22
CA TYR A 11 3.37 0.67 -7.85
C TYR A 11 2.62 -0.29 -6.92
N GLU A 12 2.27 0.15 -5.71
CA GLU A 12 1.47 -0.63 -4.77
C GLU A 12 0.00 -0.75 -5.22
N GLY A 13 -0.70 -1.73 -4.63
CA GLY A 13 -2.17 -1.84 -4.77
C GLY A 13 -2.67 -3.00 -5.62
N PHE A 14 -1.85 -3.58 -6.52
CA PHE A 14 -2.27 -4.71 -7.36
C PHE A 14 -2.74 -5.93 -6.53
N GLN A 15 -2.17 -6.13 -5.33
CA GLN A 15 -2.51 -7.23 -4.44
C GLN A 15 -3.89 -7.10 -3.77
N LEU A 16 -4.47 -5.91 -3.73
CA LEU A 16 -5.76 -5.66 -3.06
C LEU A 16 -6.90 -6.50 -3.66
N VAL A 17 -6.78 -6.86 -4.94
CA VAL A 17 -7.77 -7.70 -5.64
C VAL A 17 -7.90 -9.09 -5.01
N ILE A 18 -6.83 -9.61 -4.41
CA ILE A 18 -6.80 -10.94 -3.78
C ILE A 18 -7.65 -10.95 -2.51
N ASN A 19 -7.73 -9.83 -1.79
CA ASN A 19 -8.51 -9.71 -0.56
C ASN A 19 -10.03 -9.88 -0.79
N ALA A 20 -10.49 -9.80 -2.04
CA ALA A 20 -11.87 -10.02 -2.43
C ALA A 20 -12.07 -11.35 -3.20
N VAL A 21 -11.13 -12.29 -3.09
CA VAL A 21 -11.20 -13.60 -3.78
C VAL A 21 -12.52 -14.33 -3.55
N GLY A 22 -13.04 -14.31 -2.31
CA GLY A 22 -14.30 -14.98 -1.96
C GLY A 22 -15.57 -14.31 -2.54
N GLU A 23 -15.45 -13.10 -3.09
CA GLU A 23 -16.54 -12.35 -3.72
C GLU A 23 -16.35 -12.26 -5.25
N MET A 24 -15.27 -12.84 -5.79
CA MET A 24 -14.92 -12.77 -7.19
C MET A 24 -15.51 -13.94 -7.98
N LYS A 25 -16.11 -13.66 -9.13
CA LYS A 25 -16.49 -14.69 -10.10
C LYS A 25 -15.22 -15.27 -10.74
N ASN A 26 -15.06 -16.60 -10.78
CA ASN A 26 -13.93 -17.29 -11.41
C ASN A 26 -12.54 -16.77 -10.99
N PRO A 27 -12.20 -16.78 -9.70
CA PRO A 27 -10.98 -16.15 -9.18
C PRO A 27 -9.70 -16.69 -9.82
N ASP A 28 -9.62 -17.99 -10.11
CA ASP A 28 -8.44 -18.64 -10.70
C ASP A 28 -8.04 -18.05 -12.05
N LYS A 29 -9.00 -17.52 -12.81
CA LYS A 29 -8.76 -16.85 -14.10
C LYS A 29 -8.71 -15.34 -13.97
N ASN A 30 -9.56 -14.77 -13.12
CA ASN A 30 -9.75 -13.33 -13.05
C ASN A 30 -8.68 -12.62 -12.20
N ILE A 31 -8.18 -13.24 -11.13
CA ILE A 31 -7.10 -12.65 -10.31
C ILE A 31 -5.81 -12.48 -11.13
N PRO A 32 -5.26 -13.51 -11.81
CA PRO A 32 -4.04 -13.33 -12.58
C PRO A 32 -4.21 -12.29 -13.70
N ARG A 33 -5.34 -12.34 -14.42
CA ARG A 33 -5.66 -11.36 -15.47
C ARG A 33 -5.68 -9.94 -14.91
N ALA A 34 -6.40 -9.70 -13.82
CA ALA A 34 -6.52 -8.39 -13.21
C ALA A 34 -5.16 -7.85 -12.74
N ILE A 35 -4.32 -8.68 -12.12
CA ILE A 35 -2.99 -8.26 -11.64
C ILE A 35 -2.10 -7.88 -12.82
N TYR A 36 -1.94 -8.78 -13.81
CA TYR A 36 -1.02 -8.53 -14.92
C TYR A 36 -1.48 -7.38 -15.82
N THR A 37 -2.78 -7.24 -16.09
CA THR A 37 -3.28 -6.11 -16.88
C THR A 37 -3.16 -4.79 -16.11
N ALA A 38 -3.45 -4.76 -14.81
CA ALA A 38 -3.30 -3.56 -14.00
C ALA A 38 -1.84 -3.10 -13.93
N VAL A 39 -0.91 -4.02 -13.67
CA VAL A 39 0.53 -3.70 -13.62
C VAL A 39 1.03 -3.23 -14.98
N GLY A 40 0.70 -3.94 -16.07
CA GLY A 40 1.11 -3.55 -17.41
C GLY A 40 0.55 -2.18 -17.83
N MET A 41 -0.73 -1.92 -17.53
CA MET A 41 -1.37 -0.64 -17.81
C MET A 41 -0.76 0.49 -16.96
N ALA A 42 -0.49 0.26 -15.67
CA ALA A 42 0.14 1.25 -14.80
C ALA A 42 1.54 1.63 -15.30
N ILE A 43 2.36 0.65 -15.68
CA ILE A 43 3.69 0.90 -16.27
C ILE A 43 3.56 1.76 -17.52
N LEU A 44 2.65 1.41 -18.43
CA LEU A 44 2.44 2.16 -19.67
C LEU A 44 2.05 3.61 -19.38
N ILE A 45 1.08 3.82 -18.50
CA ILE A 45 0.60 5.16 -18.11
C ILE A 45 1.75 5.97 -17.49
N TYR A 46 2.51 5.39 -16.57
CA TYR A 46 3.62 6.09 -15.92
C TYR A 46 4.73 6.46 -16.89
N VAL A 47 5.09 5.59 -17.82
CA VAL A 47 6.08 5.90 -18.86
C VAL A 47 5.58 7.03 -19.76
N VAL A 48 4.32 6.96 -20.21
CA VAL A 48 3.73 8.00 -21.08
C VAL A 48 3.67 9.36 -20.37
N ILE A 49 3.22 9.39 -19.12
CA ILE A 49 3.14 10.64 -18.35
C ILE A 49 4.54 11.19 -18.05
N ALA A 50 5.49 10.35 -17.66
CA ALA A 50 6.85 10.79 -17.37
C ALA A 50 7.54 11.36 -18.61
N LEU A 51 7.44 10.69 -19.76
CA LEU A 51 7.97 11.21 -21.03
C LEU A 51 7.27 12.50 -21.42
N GLY A 52 5.94 12.55 -21.34
CA GLY A 52 5.16 13.75 -21.61
C GLY A 52 5.60 14.93 -20.74
N ALA A 53 5.80 14.72 -19.44
CA ALA A 53 6.27 15.75 -18.52
C ALA A 53 7.68 16.24 -18.88
N LEU A 54 8.60 15.32 -19.14
CA LEU A 54 10.00 15.64 -19.47
C LEU A 54 10.15 16.40 -20.80
N PHE A 55 9.30 16.11 -21.79
CA PHE A 55 9.33 16.82 -23.07
C PHE A 55 8.59 18.15 -23.04
N ALA A 56 7.58 18.29 -22.19
CA ALA A 56 6.66 19.42 -22.23
C ALA A 56 6.89 20.47 -21.15
N ILE A 57 7.58 20.12 -20.05
CA ILE A 57 7.75 20.99 -18.87
C ILE A 57 9.25 21.20 -18.59
N PRO A 58 9.72 22.46 -18.48
CA PRO A 58 11.10 22.73 -18.10
C PRO A 58 11.47 22.10 -16.75
N PRO A 59 12.67 21.49 -16.59
CA PRO A 59 13.08 20.83 -15.34
C PRO A 59 12.95 21.72 -14.10
N GLU A 60 13.26 23.01 -14.22
CA GLU A 60 13.19 23.97 -13.13
C GLU A 60 11.75 24.13 -12.62
N GLU A 61 10.77 24.02 -13.52
CA GLU A 61 9.36 24.09 -13.15
C GLU A 61 8.81 22.80 -12.57
N ILE A 62 9.34 21.65 -12.99
CA ILE A 62 9.05 20.38 -12.35
C ILE A 62 9.52 20.43 -10.89
N VAL A 63 10.75 20.90 -10.66
CA VAL A 63 11.31 21.05 -9.31
C VAL A 63 10.56 22.12 -8.50
N LYS A 64 10.18 23.24 -9.11
CA LYS A 64 9.46 24.31 -8.41
C LYS A 64 8.04 23.90 -8.01
N ASN A 65 7.31 23.25 -8.90
CA ASN A 65 5.89 22.95 -8.71
C ASN A 65 5.63 21.58 -8.06
N GLN A 66 6.64 20.70 -7.98
CA GLN A 66 6.56 19.40 -7.28
C GLN A 66 5.32 18.60 -7.74
N GLU A 67 4.43 18.21 -6.82
CA GLU A 67 3.20 17.45 -7.08
C GLU A 67 2.25 18.18 -8.06
N TYR A 68 2.32 19.50 -8.14
CA TYR A 68 1.50 20.32 -9.03
C TYR A 68 2.09 20.49 -10.44
N ALA A 69 3.30 19.96 -10.70
CA ALA A 69 4.02 20.18 -11.95
C ALA A 69 3.21 19.82 -13.21
N LEU A 70 2.53 18.68 -13.21
CA LEU A 70 1.72 18.24 -14.36
C LEU A 70 0.55 19.19 -14.66
N ALA A 71 -0.13 19.68 -13.63
CA ALA A 71 -1.27 20.59 -13.78
C ALA A 71 -0.80 21.99 -14.23
N ALA A 72 0.33 22.46 -13.68
CA ALA A 72 0.97 23.69 -14.11
C ALA A 72 1.45 23.61 -15.58
N GLY A 73 2.10 22.50 -15.95
CA GLY A 73 2.58 22.24 -17.30
C GLY A 73 1.45 22.15 -18.32
N ALA A 74 0.39 21.42 -18.00
CA ALA A 74 -0.82 21.37 -18.84
C ALA A 74 -1.43 22.76 -19.04
N GLY A 75 -1.40 23.62 -18.01
CA GLY A 75 -1.85 25.01 -18.09
C GLY A 75 -1.09 25.85 -19.11
N LYS A 76 0.22 25.61 -19.24
CA LYS A 76 1.06 26.33 -20.22
C LYS A 76 0.79 25.95 -21.67
N ILE A 77 0.33 24.72 -21.90
CA ILE A 77 0.17 24.15 -23.25
C ILE A 77 -1.29 24.27 -23.71
N LEU A 78 -2.23 23.93 -22.82
CA LEU A 78 -3.66 23.81 -23.11
C LEU A 78 -4.50 24.90 -22.43
N GLY A 79 -3.86 25.86 -21.76
CA GLY A 79 -4.54 26.91 -21.00
C GLY A 79 -5.25 26.37 -19.76
N LYS A 80 -6.14 27.20 -19.18
CA LYS A 80 -6.87 26.87 -17.94
C LYS A 80 -7.61 25.52 -18.01
N ILE A 81 -8.17 25.18 -19.17
CA ILE A 81 -8.89 23.91 -19.37
C ILE A 81 -7.95 22.72 -19.15
N GLY A 82 -6.69 22.79 -19.60
CA GLY A 82 -5.70 21.75 -19.36
C GLY A 82 -5.43 21.51 -17.88
N THR A 83 -5.22 22.60 -17.13
CA THR A 83 -5.02 22.54 -15.68
C THR A 83 -6.23 21.92 -14.97
N ASP A 84 -7.44 22.38 -15.28
CA ASP A 84 -8.68 21.90 -14.65
C ASP A 84 -8.90 20.40 -14.93
N ILE A 85 -8.63 19.93 -16.14
CA ILE A 85 -8.75 18.50 -16.52
C ILE A 85 -7.76 17.65 -15.71
N VAL A 86 -6.49 18.08 -15.58
CA VAL A 86 -5.49 17.34 -14.81
C VAL A 86 -5.88 17.26 -13.34
N ILE A 87 -6.35 18.37 -12.75
CA ILE A 87 -6.80 18.40 -11.35
C ILE A 87 -8.01 17.47 -11.15
N LEU A 88 -9.01 17.54 -12.01
CA LEU A 88 -10.18 16.67 -11.94
C LEU A 88 -9.81 15.19 -12.10
N GLY A 89 -8.91 14.89 -13.04
CA GLY A 89 -8.36 13.55 -13.23
C GLY A 89 -7.65 13.03 -11.99
N ALA A 90 -6.80 13.86 -11.36
CA ALA A 90 -6.11 13.52 -10.12
C ALA A 90 -7.07 13.26 -8.95
N LEU A 91 -8.13 14.06 -8.81
CA LEU A 91 -9.16 13.87 -7.78
C LEU A 91 -9.93 12.55 -7.97
N LEU A 92 -10.34 12.25 -9.20
CA LEU A 92 -11.04 11.01 -9.53
C LEU A 92 -10.14 9.77 -9.33
N ALA A 93 -8.88 9.86 -9.77
CA ALA A 93 -7.90 8.79 -9.59
C ALA A 93 -7.62 8.52 -8.10
N THR A 94 -7.42 9.57 -7.31
CA THR A 94 -7.20 9.46 -5.86
C THR A 94 -8.42 8.88 -5.15
N SER A 95 -9.63 9.35 -5.50
CA SER A 95 -10.88 8.84 -4.93
C SER A 95 -11.10 7.36 -5.24
N SER A 96 -10.79 6.95 -6.47
CA SER A 96 -10.83 5.55 -6.91
C SER A 96 -9.84 4.69 -6.14
N ALA A 97 -8.58 5.14 -6.02
CA ALA A 97 -7.52 4.42 -5.31
C ALA A 97 -7.85 4.23 -3.81
N ILE A 98 -8.35 5.28 -3.13
CA ILE A 98 -8.79 5.20 -1.74
C ILE A 98 -9.94 4.20 -1.61
N SER A 99 -10.94 4.28 -2.48
CA SER A 99 -12.10 3.37 -2.46
C SER A 99 -11.70 1.91 -2.64
N GLY A 100 -10.80 1.64 -3.61
CA GLY A 100 -10.26 0.30 -3.84
C GLY A 100 -9.45 -0.23 -2.65
N THR A 101 -8.63 0.62 -2.04
CA THR A 101 -7.82 0.27 -0.87
C THR A 101 -8.69 -0.06 0.34
N VAL A 102 -9.65 0.80 0.68
CA VAL A 102 -10.59 0.54 1.77
C VAL A 102 -11.40 -0.72 1.51
N PHE A 103 -11.83 -0.94 0.27
CA PHE A 103 -12.57 -2.15 -0.13
C PHE A 103 -11.75 -3.43 0.10
N GLY A 104 -10.50 -3.48 -0.35
CA GLY A 104 -9.64 -4.66 -0.21
C GLY A 104 -9.21 -4.88 1.23
N SER A 105 -8.65 -3.85 1.87
CA SER A 105 -8.07 -3.97 3.21
C SER A 105 -9.12 -4.21 4.30
N SER A 106 -10.35 -3.71 4.16
CA SER A 106 -11.41 -4.00 5.14
C SER A 106 -11.83 -5.46 5.14
N ARG A 107 -11.81 -6.14 3.99
CA ARG A 107 -12.08 -7.58 3.88
C ARG A 107 -10.98 -8.40 4.52
N GLN A 108 -9.72 -8.01 4.27
CA GLN A 108 -8.57 -8.62 4.91
C GLN A 108 -8.65 -8.47 6.43
N LEU A 109 -8.90 -7.26 6.95
CA LEU A 109 -9.05 -7.00 8.37
C LEU A 109 -10.19 -7.83 9.00
N ALA A 110 -11.32 -7.98 8.30
CA ALA A 110 -12.42 -8.79 8.78
C ALA A 110 -12.07 -10.29 8.89
N VAL A 111 -11.25 -10.82 7.98
CA VAL A 111 -10.75 -12.20 8.05
C VAL A 111 -9.79 -12.36 9.23
N ILE A 112 -8.81 -11.45 9.36
CA ILE A 112 -7.85 -11.45 10.47
C ILE A 112 -8.57 -11.36 11.83
N ALA A 113 -9.65 -10.57 11.91
CA ALA A 113 -10.49 -10.48 13.10
C ALA A 113 -11.33 -11.74 13.36
N ALA A 114 -11.74 -12.47 12.30
CA ALA A 114 -12.43 -13.75 12.44
C ALA A 114 -11.47 -14.83 12.98
N ASP A 115 -10.19 -14.78 12.58
CA ASP A 115 -9.12 -15.66 13.05
C ASP A 115 -8.67 -15.36 14.49
N GLY A 116 -9.25 -14.34 15.15
CA GLY A 116 -8.98 -14.00 16.54
C GLY A 116 -7.74 -13.13 16.77
N TYR A 117 -7.14 -12.56 15.73
CA TYR A 117 -6.01 -11.64 15.87
C TYR A 117 -6.45 -10.19 16.12
N PHE A 118 -7.75 -9.90 15.98
CA PHE A 118 -8.36 -8.61 16.27
C PHE A 118 -9.73 -8.83 16.93
N PRO A 119 -10.32 -7.81 17.59
CA PRO A 119 -11.63 -7.92 18.20
C PRO A 119 -12.70 -8.47 17.23
N GLN A 120 -13.39 -9.53 17.62
CA GLN A 120 -14.36 -10.24 16.78
C GLN A 120 -15.49 -9.35 16.21
N TRP A 121 -15.80 -8.21 16.83
CA TRP A 121 -16.81 -7.32 16.27
C TRP A 121 -16.38 -6.68 14.93
N LEU A 122 -15.08 -6.65 14.62
CA LEU A 122 -14.55 -6.21 13.32
C LEU A 122 -14.82 -7.21 12.19
N SER A 123 -15.00 -8.49 12.51
CA SER A 123 -15.31 -9.53 11.51
C SER A 123 -16.78 -9.53 11.07
N ARG A 124 -17.65 -8.81 11.80
CA ARG A 124 -19.09 -8.75 11.49
C ARG A 124 -19.34 -8.14 10.12
N ARG A 125 -20.01 -8.91 9.26
CA ARG A 125 -20.44 -8.49 7.92
C ARG A 125 -21.94 -8.26 7.87
N LYS A 126 -22.37 -7.18 7.22
CA LYS A 126 -23.77 -6.94 6.86
C LYS A 126 -23.87 -6.95 5.34
N ARG A 127 -24.63 -7.89 4.77
CA ARG A 127 -24.70 -8.12 3.30
C ARG A 127 -23.30 -8.25 2.68
N ASN A 128 -22.45 -9.10 3.27
CA ASN A 128 -21.03 -9.30 2.93
C ASN A 128 -20.08 -8.11 3.18
N ILE A 129 -20.57 -6.95 3.58
CA ILE A 129 -19.74 -5.76 3.81
C ILE A 129 -19.27 -5.69 5.27
N PRO A 130 -17.94 -5.65 5.55
CA PRO A 130 -17.41 -5.50 6.89
C PRO A 130 -17.43 -4.04 7.37
N ARG A 131 -18.64 -3.51 7.64
CA ARG A 131 -18.86 -2.08 7.99
C ARG A 131 -17.98 -1.61 9.15
N ASN A 132 -17.82 -2.44 10.16
CA ASN A 132 -17.05 -2.10 11.36
C ASN A 132 -15.56 -1.92 11.05
N ALA A 133 -14.99 -2.79 10.21
CA ALA A 133 -13.61 -2.68 9.74
C ALA A 133 -13.41 -1.38 8.94
N ILE A 134 -14.34 -1.05 8.04
CA ILE A 134 -14.28 0.18 7.23
C ILE A 134 -14.25 1.43 8.13
N ILE A 135 -15.17 1.53 9.10
CA ILE A 135 -15.26 2.70 9.98
C ILE A 135 -13.99 2.85 10.82
N VAL A 136 -13.48 1.76 11.38
CA VAL A 136 -12.29 1.78 12.23
C VAL A 136 -11.05 2.15 11.43
N MET A 137 -10.91 1.62 10.22
CA MET A 137 -9.83 2.01 9.32
C MET A 137 -9.90 3.50 8.97
N ALA A 138 -11.08 4.02 8.64
CA ALA A 138 -11.26 5.43 8.31
C ALA A 138 -10.92 6.36 9.49
N ILE A 139 -11.41 6.03 10.69
CA ILE A 139 -11.10 6.79 11.92
C ILE A 139 -9.60 6.73 12.22
N THR A 140 -8.99 5.54 12.17
CA THR A 140 -7.57 5.38 12.45
C THR A 140 -6.71 6.13 11.44
N ALA A 141 -7.01 6.04 10.14
CA ALA A 141 -6.33 6.79 9.11
C ALA A 141 -6.45 8.31 9.34
N SER A 142 -7.65 8.79 9.66
CA SER A 142 -7.90 10.23 9.91
C SER A 142 -7.11 10.73 11.13
N LEU A 143 -7.10 9.96 12.22
CA LEU A 143 -6.34 10.29 13.43
C LEU A 143 -4.83 10.31 13.17
N LEU A 144 -4.32 9.31 12.42
CA LEU A 144 -2.91 9.27 12.05
C LEU A 144 -2.53 10.47 11.17
N ILE A 145 -3.39 10.88 10.23
CA ILE A 145 -3.14 12.05 9.36
C ILE A 145 -3.04 13.31 10.21
N VAL A 146 -3.95 13.50 11.16
CA VAL A 146 -3.94 14.66 12.06
C VAL A 146 -2.72 14.65 12.99
N ALA A 147 -2.29 13.48 13.46
CA ALA A 147 -1.20 13.37 14.41
C ALA A 147 0.20 13.42 13.78
N GLY A 148 0.38 12.81 12.59
CA GLY A 148 1.68 12.54 11.99
C GLY A 148 1.93 13.19 10.62
N GLY A 149 0.89 13.75 10.00
CA GLY A 149 0.95 14.30 8.65
C GLY A 149 1.02 13.22 7.56
N LEU A 150 0.78 13.64 6.32
CA LEU A 150 0.71 12.73 5.17
C LEU A 150 2.04 12.02 4.91
N GLN A 151 3.16 12.75 4.96
CA GLN A 151 4.47 12.22 4.60
C GLN A 151 4.91 11.06 5.50
N LEU A 152 4.71 11.18 6.81
CA LEU A 152 5.03 10.11 7.77
C LEU A 152 4.23 8.83 7.48
N ILE A 153 2.94 8.98 7.14
CA ILE A 153 2.07 7.83 6.84
C ILE A 153 2.46 7.16 5.54
N LEU A 154 2.80 7.95 4.52
CA LEU A 154 3.29 7.43 3.26
C LEU A 154 4.56 6.60 3.48
N GLU A 155 5.56 7.13 4.17
CA GLU A 155 6.82 6.41 4.42
C GLU A 155 6.62 5.19 5.32
N PHE A 156 5.83 5.30 6.40
CA PHE A 156 5.48 4.15 7.21
C PHE A 156 4.78 3.05 6.39
N GLY A 157 3.80 3.44 5.57
CA GLY A 157 3.08 2.53 4.68
C GLY A 157 4.00 1.84 3.69
N SER A 158 4.93 2.57 3.09
CA SER A 158 5.95 2.09 2.16
C SER A 158 6.83 1.00 2.76
N ILE A 159 7.39 1.28 3.95
CA ILE A 159 8.24 0.34 4.67
C ILE A 159 7.41 -0.89 5.07
N THR A 160 6.20 -0.68 5.57
CA THR A 160 5.28 -1.77 5.94
C THR A 160 4.98 -2.67 4.74
N PHE A 161 4.67 -2.07 3.59
CA PHE A 161 4.36 -2.81 2.38
C PHE A 161 5.55 -3.61 1.88
N LEU A 162 6.76 -3.04 1.87
CA LEU A 162 7.97 -3.76 1.49
C LEU A 162 8.26 -4.93 2.44
N LEU A 163 8.14 -4.71 3.76
CA LEU A 163 8.33 -5.76 4.75
C LEU A 163 7.31 -6.89 4.57
N VAL A 164 6.02 -6.57 4.42
CA VAL A 164 4.97 -7.57 4.19
C VAL A 164 5.19 -8.30 2.88
N SER A 165 5.56 -7.60 1.80
CA SER A 165 5.87 -8.21 0.51
C SER A 165 7.07 -9.16 0.59
N LEU A 166 8.11 -8.77 1.34
CA LEU A 166 9.27 -9.63 1.58
C LEU A 166 8.88 -10.89 2.35
N LEU A 167 8.09 -10.73 3.42
CA LEU A 167 7.56 -11.86 4.20
C LEU A 167 6.70 -12.78 3.34
N MET A 168 5.85 -12.22 2.47
CA MET A 168 5.06 -13.00 1.52
C MET A 168 5.93 -13.75 0.51
N ALA A 169 6.98 -13.12 -0.01
CA ALA A 169 7.93 -13.77 -0.94
C ALA A 169 8.69 -14.93 -0.26
N VAL A 170 9.17 -14.70 0.97
CA VAL A 170 9.82 -15.74 1.80
C VAL A 170 8.85 -16.88 2.12
N ALA A 171 7.61 -16.54 2.52
CA ALA A 171 6.57 -17.54 2.78
C ALA A 171 6.32 -18.38 1.53
N ASN A 172 6.09 -17.76 0.37
CA ASN A 172 5.88 -18.45 -0.90
C ASN A 172 7.07 -19.35 -1.28
N HIS A 173 8.31 -18.89 -1.07
CA HIS A 173 9.51 -19.69 -1.30
C HIS A 173 9.56 -20.94 -0.40
N LYS A 174 9.15 -20.81 0.87
CA LYS A 174 9.09 -21.91 1.84
C LYS A 174 7.99 -22.91 1.51
N ILE A 175 6.83 -22.44 1.03
CA ILE A 175 5.70 -23.31 0.62
C ILE A 175 5.66 -23.61 -0.89
N ARG A 176 6.76 -23.39 -1.62
CA ARG A 176 6.82 -23.49 -3.09
C ARG A 176 6.31 -24.81 -3.67
N ALA A 177 6.45 -25.90 -2.91
CA ALA A 177 5.97 -27.21 -3.31
C ALA A 177 4.44 -27.27 -3.46
N LYS A 178 3.71 -26.44 -2.69
CA LYS A 178 2.24 -26.31 -2.76
C LYS A 178 1.77 -25.28 -3.78
N THR A 179 2.59 -24.25 -4.03
CA THR A 179 2.24 -23.15 -4.94
C THR A 179 2.79 -23.33 -6.35
N HIS A 180 3.53 -24.43 -6.61
CA HIS A 180 4.24 -24.70 -7.86
C HIS A 180 5.11 -23.52 -8.35
N SER A 181 5.62 -22.73 -7.40
CA SER A 181 6.39 -21.52 -7.71
C SER A 181 7.83 -21.85 -8.09
N SER A 182 8.34 -21.13 -9.10
CA SER A 182 9.74 -21.23 -9.51
C SER A 182 10.70 -20.72 -8.43
N VAL A 183 11.75 -21.50 -8.16
CA VAL A 183 12.83 -21.12 -7.23
C VAL A 183 13.51 -19.84 -7.71
N TRP A 184 13.73 -19.70 -9.02
CA TRP A 184 14.38 -18.52 -9.60
C TRP A 184 13.57 -17.25 -9.34
N LEU A 185 12.27 -17.27 -9.64
CA LEU A 185 11.39 -16.11 -9.48
C LEU A 185 11.24 -15.70 -8.01
N THR A 186 11.11 -16.68 -7.12
CA THR A 186 10.96 -16.41 -5.68
C THR A 186 12.26 -15.88 -5.06
N SER A 187 13.41 -16.44 -5.42
CA SER A 187 14.72 -15.92 -4.97
C SER A 187 14.96 -14.51 -5.49
N LEU A 188 14.67 -14.24 -6.77
CA LEU A 188 14.79 -12.91 -7.36
C LEU A 188 13.93 -11.88 -6.61
N ALA A 189 12.68 -12.22 -6.31
CA ALA A 189 11.78 -11.35 -5.55
C ALA A 189 12.31 -11.07 -4.14
N ILE A 190 12.80 -12.09 -3.43
CA ILE A 190 13.39 -11.91 -2.09
C ILE A 190 14.61 -11.00 -2.16
N THR A 191 15.52 -11.22 -3.11
CA THR A 191 16.72 -10.37 -3.26
C THR A 191 16.35 -8.93 -3.61
N GLY A 192 15.42 -8.72 -4.54
CA GLY A 192 14.98 -7.39 -4.96
C GLY A 192 14.30 -6.62 -3.82
N LEU A 193 13.38 -7.27 -3.10
CA LEU A 193 12.69 -6.68 -1.97
C LEU A 193 13.65 -6.40 -0.79
N SER A 194 14.63 -7.28 -0.57
CA SER A 194 15.66 -7.06 0.46
C SER A 194 16.55 -5.87 0.14
N ILE A 195 17.04 -5.77 -1.11
CA ILE A 195 17.84 -4.63 -1.56
C ILE A 195 17.01 -3.34 -1.47
N GLY A 196 15.78 -3.35 -1.95
CA GLY A 196 14.86 -2.22 -1.86
C GLY A 196 14.63 -1.76 -0.42
N GLY A 197 14.32 -2.69 0.47
CA GLY A 197 14.11 -2.42 1.90
C GLY A 197 15.35 -1.82 2.57
N VAL A 198 16.54 -2.38 2.34
CA VAL A 198 17.79 -1.84 2.89
C VAL A 198 18.06 -0.43 2.40
N LEU A 199 17.83 -0.15 1.11
CA LEU A 199 18.06 1.18 0.55
C LEU A 199 17.09 2.24 1.08
N ILE A 200 15.81 1.92 1.29
CA ILE A 200 14.86 2.86 1.93
C ILE A 200 15.28 3.12 3.36
N LEU A 201 15.57 2.08 4.14
CA LEU A 201 15.97 2.25 5.54
C LEU A 201 17.26 3.06 5.66
N TYR A 202 18.23 2.83 4.77
CA TYR A 202 19.45 3.63 4.70
C TYR A 202 19.17 5.10 4.37
N TYR A 203 18.29 5.37 3.40
CA TYR A 203 17.90 6.74 3.04
C TYR A 203 17.22 7.46 4.20
N GLU A 204 16.23 6.82 4.83
CA GLU A 204 15.51 7.35 5.98
C GLU A 204 16.44 7.64 7.17
N PHE A 205 17.36 6.71 7.45
CA PHE A 205 18.33 6.87 8.52
C PHE A 205 19.28 8.04 8.31
N THR A 206 19.70 8.28 7.06
CA THR A 206 20.69 9.30 6.73
C THR A 206 20.11 10.69 6.50
N HIS A 207 18.90 10.80 5.96
CA HIS A 207 18.31 12.08 5.56
C HIS A 207 17.16 12.54 6.48
N LYS A 208 16.50 11.62 7.19
CA LYS A 208 15.19 11.84 7.83
C LYS A 208 15.09 11.19 9.20
N TRP A 209 16.10 11.41 10.05
CA TRP A 209 16.21 10.80 11.38
C TRP A 209 14.94 10.91 12.24
N ALA A 210 14.29 12.09 12.27
CA ALA A 210 13.07 12.28 13.03
C ALA A 210 11.90 11.40 12.55
N GLN A 211 11.78 11.18 11.24
CA GLN A 211 10.76 10.29 10.66
C GLN A 211 11.07 8.83 10.95
N MET A 212 12.34 8.42 10.86
CA MET A 212 12.76 7.08 11.27
C MET A 212 12.39 6.78 12.73
N VAL A 213 12.67 7.69 13.66
CA VAL A 213 12.30 7.52 15.07
C VAL A 213 10.79 7.41 15.23
N ALA A 214 10.01 8.24 14.55
CA ALA A 214 8.54 8.18 14.59
C ALA A 214 8.00 6.85 14.06
N ILE A 215 8.58 6.32 12.97
CA ILE A 215 8.24 5.02 12.38
C ILE A 215 8.54 3.87 13.35
N VAL A 216 9.72 3.88 13.98
CA VAL A 216 10.11 2.89 14.99
C VAL A 216 9.18 2.94 16.20
N CYS A 217 8.84 4.15 16.69
CA CYS A 217 7.86 4.34 17.75
C CYS A 217 6.48 3.79 17.36
N LEU A 218 6.04 4.01 16.13
CA LEU A 218 4.76 3.51 15.64
C LEU A 218 4.75 1.98 15.60
N TYR A 219 5.80 1.33 15.08
CA TYR A 219 5.95 -0.12 15.13
C TYR A 219 5.98 -0.66 16.56
N GLY A 220 6.66 0.05 17.47
CA GLY A 220 6.71 -0.30 18.89
C GLY A 220 5.33 -0.23 19.55
N LEU A 221 4.57 0.84 19.31
CA LEU A 221 3.20 1.01 19.81
C LEU A 221 2.25 -0.07 19.26
N LEU A 222 2.32 -0.35 17.96
CA LEU A 222 1.52 -1.40 17.33
C LEU A 222 1.86 -2.79 17.88
N SER A 223 3.16 -3.08 18.05
CA SER A 223 3.63 -4.35 18.60
C SER A 223 3.24 -4.53 20.06
N LEU A 224 3.34 -3.47 20.87
CA LEU A 224 2.86 -3.46 22.26
C LEU A 224 1.34 -3.67 22.31
N GLY A 225 0.59 -2.98 21.45
CA GLY A 225 -0.87 -3.13 21.34
C GLY A 225 -1.28 -4.56 21.00
N ALA A 226 -0.62 -5.16 20.00
CA ALA A 226 -0.83 -6.56 19.60
C ALA A 226 -0.48 -7.53 20.74
N TRP A 227 0.63 -7.31 21.44
CA TRP A 227 1.03 -8.13 22.58
C TRP A 227 0.05 -8.05 23.76
N LEU A 228 -0.41 -6.85 24.11
CA LEU A 228 -1.40 -6.63 25.16
C LEU A 228 -2.74 -7.30 24.82
N PHE A 229 -3.16 -7.20 23.55
CA PHE A 229 -4.37 -7.84 23.06
C PHE A 229 -4.26 -9.37 23.17
N ALA A 230 -3.18 -9.96 22.64
CA ALA A 230 -2.93 -11.39 22.72
C ALA A 230 -2.85 -11.90 24.18
N ARG A 231 -2.25 -11.13 25.10
CA ARG A 231 -2.21 -11.47 26.53
C ARG A 231 -3.59 -11.46 27.16
N LYS A 232 -4.43 -10.48 26.82
CA LYS A 232 -5.81 -10.37 27.33
C LYS A 232 -6.68 -11.53 26.84
N GLU A 233 -6.51 -11.97 25.60
CA GLU A 233 -7.26 -13.08 25.03
C GLU A 233 -6.81 -14.43 25.55
N ARG A 234 -5.49 -14.66 25.69
CA ARG A 234 -4.95 -15.85 26.37
C ARG A 234 -5.46 -15.97 27.82
N ARG A 235 -5.59 -14.85 28.54
CA ARG A 235 -6.18 -14.83 29.89
C ARG A 235 -7.67 -15.19 29.89
N LYS A 236 -8.43 -14.86 28.84
CA LYS A 236 -9.85 -15.21 28.71
C LYS A 236 -10.07 -16.67 28.28
N ALA A 237 -9.12 -17.26 27.54
CA ALA A 237 -9.24 -18.62 27.01
C ALA A 237 -9.14 -19.73 28.08
N GLY A 238 -8.70 -19.42 29.32
CA GLY A 238 -8.49 -20.42 30.37
C GLY A 238 -7.35 -21.41 30.05
N PRO A 239 -6.94 -22.26 31.01
CA PRO A 239 -5.95 -23.31 30.73
C PRO A 239 -6.52 -24.31 29.71
N PRO A 240 -5.68 -24.89 28.83
CA PRO A 240 -6.12 -25.94 27.90
C PRO A 240 -6.69 -27.11 28.72
N ARG A 241 -7.92 -27.53 28.37
CA ARG A 241 -8.56 -28.72 28.93
C ARG A 241 -7.90 -29.99 28.41
#